data_AF-A0AAV0W592-F1
#
_entry.id   AF-A0AAV0W592-F1
#
_cell.length_a   1.000
_cell.length_b   1.000
_cell.length_c   1.000
_cell.angle_alpha   90.00
_cell.angle_beta   90.00
_cell.angle_gamma   90.00
#
_symmetry.space_group_name_H-M   'P 1'
#
loop_
_entity.id
_entity.type
_entity.pdbx_description
1 polymer ?
#
loop_
_entity_poly.entity_id
_entity_poly.type
_entity_poly.pdbx_seq_one_letter_code
_entity_poly.pdbx_strand_id
1 'polypeptide(L)'
;MKLKLNEFLDLEDYDWMLVEPTGQASSFVTDLINFLRVVFNALRNLTEEVSVHVCQVAFEHISKSILNLLLSDDIKQLSMGALNQLNLDVIQCELFAASEPVGKTDEPDFSQHFAPLRQLLDLLLSWDWSTYFHDYGQETSKYSHVKPTTAIIVLEKLKEADKKSVFSVLKKSERDKKKLLETVLKQLKQLAITVQQ
;
A
#
# COMPACT_ATOMS: atom_id res chain seq x y z
N MET A 1 -15.18 -15.37 -5.93
CA MET A 1 -14.71 -13.99 -5.69
C MET A 1 -13.19 -13.89 -5.83
N LYS A 2 -12.38 -14.37 -4.88
CA LYS A 2 -10.91 -14.19 -4.87
C LYS A 2 -10.19 -14.56 -6.17
N LEU A 3 -10.51 -15.72 -6.76
CA LEU A 3 -9.93 -16.13 -8.06
C LEU A 3 -10.18 -15.08 -9.16
N LYS A 4 -11.40 -14.54 -9.22
CA LYS A 4 -11.75 -13.53 -10.20
C LYS A 4 -11.06 -12.19 -9.93
N LEU A 5 -10.84 -11.84 -8.66
CA LEU A 5 -10.05 -10.66 -8.29
C LEU A 5 -8.58 -10.82 -8.73
N ASN A 6 -8.00 -12.01 -8.56
CA ASN A 6 -6.65 -12.29 -9.04
C ASN A 6 -6.54 -12.05 -10.55
N GLU A 7 -7.51 -12.50 -11.35
CA GLU A 7 -7.48 -12.25 -12.81
C GLU A 7 -7.38 -10.76 -13.19
N PHE A 8 -7.89 -9.83 -12.37
CA PHE A 8 -7.69 -8.39 -12.58
C PHE A 8 -6.38 -7.88 -12.01
N LEU A 9 -5.97 -8.42 -10.86
CA LEU A 9 -4.73 -8.03 -10.17
C LEU A 9 -3.49 -8.52 -10.93
N ASP A 10 -3.60 -9.60 -11.71
CA ASP A 10 -2.59 -10.18 -12.60
C ASP A 10 -2.48 -9.41 -13.95
N LEU A 11 -3.26 -8.34 -14.13
CA LEU A 11 -3.14 -7.38 -15.25
C LEU A 11 -2.34 -6.13 -14.85
N GLU A 12 -1.73 -6.15 -13.68
CA GLU A 12 -0.84 -5.11 -13.21
C GLU A 12 0.36 -4.95 -14.15
N ASP A 13 0.51 -3.75 -14.70
CA ASP A 13 1.62 -3.39 -15.59
C ASP A 13 2.29 -2.12 -15.08
N TYR A 14 2.70 -2.15 -13.81
CA TYR A 14 3.37 -1.02 -13.18
C TYR A 14 4.76 -0.82 -13.79
N ASP A 15 5.04 0.41 -14.25
CA ASP A 15 6.42 0.87 -14.40
C ASP A 15 7.00 1.19 -13.01
N TRP A 16 7.74 0.24 -12.43
CA TRP A 16 8.36 0.42 -11.11
C TRP A 16 9.42 1.52 -11.07
N MET A 17 9.91 1.99 -12.20
CA MET A 17 10.88 3.08 -12.33
C MET A 17 10.25 4.40 -12.82
N LEU A 18 8.92 4.48 -12.78
CA LEU A 18 8.15 5.66 -13.15
C LEU A 18 8.63 6.92 -12.42
N VAL A 19 8.95 7.98 -13.18
CA VAL A 19 9.50 9.22 -12.62
C VAL A 19 8.45 10.00 -11.82
N GLU A 20 7.23 10.11 -12.36
CA GLU A 20 6.09 10.79 -11.75
C GLU A 20 4.80 9.99 -11.98
N PRO A 21 3.85 9.98 -11.04
CA PRO A 21 2.59 9.27 -11.21
C PRO A 21 1.80 9.82 -12.41
N THR A 22 0.95 8.99 -12.99
CA THR A 22 0.13 9.34 -14.16
C THR A 22 -0.98 10.36 -13.84
N GLY A 23 -1.20 10.67 -12.56
CA GLY A 23 -2.23 11.61 -12.09
C GLY A 23 -3.64 10.98 -11.97
N GLN A 24 -3.79 9.73 -12.36
CA GLN A 24 -5.02 8.94 -12.22
C GLN A 24 -4.69 7.53 -11.74
N ALA A 25 -5.69 6.74 -11.36
CA ALA A 25 -5.47 5.34 -11.04
C ALA A 25 -5.16 4.50 -12.28
N SER A 26 -4.42 3.42 -12.08
CA SER A 26 -4.10 2.42 -13.10
C SER A 26 -5.37 1.82 -13.69
N SER A 27 -5.30 1.45 -14.97
CA SER A 27 -6.44 0.87 -15.71
C SER A 27 -6.98 -0.39 -15.04
N PHE A 28 -6.10 -1.31 -14.63
CA PHE A 28 -6.51 -2.56 -13.98
C PHE A 28 -7.28 -2.32 -12.67
N VAL A 29 -6.93 -1.28 -11.90
CA VAL A 29 -7.68 -0.88 -10.69
C VAL A 29 -9.05 -0.31 -11.04
N THR A 30 -9.12 0.49 -12.10
CA THR A 30 -10.39 1.03 -12.60
C THR A 30 -11.31 -0.10 -13.06
N ASP A 31 -10.78 -1.08 -13.79
CA ASP A 31 -11.52 -2.25 -14.28
C ASP A 31 -11.95 -3.17 -13.12
N LEU A 32 -11.07 -3.40 -12.15
CA LEU A 32 -11.38 -4.12 -10.92
C LEU A 32 -12.54 -3.46 -10.15
N ILE A 33 -12.51 -2.14 -9.96
CA ILE A 33 -13.59 -1.40 -9.29
C ILE A 33 -14.89 -1.48 -10.09
N ASN A 34 -14.83 -1.35 -11.41
CA ASN A 34 -16.02 -1.49 -12.26
C ASN A 34 -16.64 -2.89 -12.17
N PHE A 35 -15.80 -3.94 -12.16
CA PHE A 35 -16.24 -5.30 -11.91
C PHE A 35 -16.92 -5.44 -10.55
N LEU A 36 -16.28 -4.95 -9.48
CA LEU A 36 -16.84 -5.03 -8.13
C LEU A 36 -18.16 -4.26 -8.02
N ARG A 37 -18.31 -3.10 -8.66
CA ARG A 37 -19.59 -2.36 -8.70
C ARG A 37 -20.72 -3.22 -9.25
N VAL A 38 -20.48 -3.92 -10.36
CA VAL A 38 -21.47 -4.82 -10.97
C VAL A 38 -21.81 -5.97 -10.02
N VAL A 39 -20.78 -6.61 -9.44
CA VAL A 39 -20.98 -7.74 -8.52
C VAL A 39 -21.71 -7.32 -7.26
N PHE A 40 -21.27 -6.27 -6.58
CA PHE A 40 -21.85 -5.79 -5.33
C PHE A 40 -23.27 -5.25 -5.52
N ASN A 41 -23.58 -4.65 -6.67
CA ASN A 41 -24.97 -4.31 -6.99
C ASN A 41 -25.87 -5.55 -7.10
N ALA A 42 -25.35 -6.67 -7.66
CA ALA A 42 -26.09 -7.93 -7.69
C ALA A 42 -26.27 -8.56 -6.29
N LEU A 43 -25.31 -8.35 -5.37
CA LEU A 43 -25.40 -8.83 -3.99
C LEU A 43 -26.51 -8.16 -3.19
N ARG A 44 -26.97 -6.96 -3.56
CA ARG A 44 -28.05 -6.23 -2.84
C ARG A 44 -29.37 -7.01 -2.75
N ASN A 45 -29.56 -8.02 -3.59
CA ASN A 45 -30.73 -8.90 -3.57
C ASN A 45 -30.57 -10.11 -2.63
N LEU A 46 -29.40 -10.28 -2.02
CA LEU A 46 -29.09 -11.32 -1.05
C LEU A 46 -29.29 -10.79 0.37
N THR A 47 -29.09 -11.66 1.37
CA THR A 47 -29.10 -11.23 2.76
C THR A 47 -27.94 -10.26 3.03
N GLU A 48 -28.14 -9.36 3.98
CA GLU A 48 -27.11 -8.39 4.40
C GLU A 48 -25.83 -9.11 4.84
N GLU A 49 -25.96 -10.14 5.67
CA GLU A 49 -24.84 -10.96 6.17
C GLU A 49 -23.95 -11.50 5.02
N VAL A 50 -24.57 -12.07 3.97
CA VAL A 50 -23.83 -12.60 2.82
C VAL A 50 -23.17 -11.47 2.05
N SER A 51 -23.86 -10.35 1.85
CA SER A 51 -23.36 -9.21 1.10
C SER A 51 -22.15 -8.56 1.78
N VAL A 52 -22.26 -8.31 3.08
CA VAL A 52 -21.18 -7.79 3.95
C VAL A 52 -19.99 -8.73 3.88
N HIS A 53 -20.19 -10.03 4.13
CA HIS A 53 -19.09 -10.99 4.19
C HIS A 53 -18.32 -11.02 2.86
N VAL A 54 -19.02 -10.99 1.73
CA VAL A 54 -18.38 -10.95 0.41
C VAL A 54 -17.60 -9.65 0.19
N CYS A 55 -18.12 -8.49 0.62
CA CYS A 55 -17.40 -7.21 0.58
C CYS A 55 -16.12 -7.25 1.42
N GLN A 56 -16.21 -7.70 2.68
CA GLN A 56 -15.07 -7.84 3.58
C GLN A 56 -13.97 -8.70 2.94
N VAL A 57 -14.36 -9.88 2.46
CA VAL A 57 -13.45 -10.83 1.80
C VAL A 57 -12.80 -10.23 0.55
N ALA A 58 -13.54 -9.44 -0.23
CA ALA A 58 -13.02 -8.81 -1.44
C ALA A 58 -12.02 -7.68 -1.11
N PHE A 59 -12.38 -6.73 -0.24
CA PHE A 59 -11.52 -5.60 0.10
C PHE A 59 -10.27 -6.04 0.87
N GLU A 60 -10.39 -6.99 1.79
CA GLU A 60 -9.24 -7.57 2.49
C GLU A 60 -8.29 -8.25 1.50
N HIS A 61 -8.83 -8.98 0.52
CA HIS A 61 -8.03 -9.65 -0.50
C HIS A 61 -7.28 -8.65 -1.40
N ILE A 62 -7.96 -7.59 -1.86
CA ILE A 62 -7.34 -6.55 -2.70
C ILE A 62 -6.22 -5.83 -1.95
N SER A 63 -6.48 -5.40 -0.71
CA SER A 63 -5.50 -4.75 0.16
C SER A 63 -4.26 -5.63 0.35
N LYS A 64 -4.44 -6.91 0.68
CA LYS A 64 -3.35 -7.87 0.84
C LYS A 64 -2.59 -8.13 -0.46
N SER A 65 -3.29 -8.25 -1.59
CA SER A 65 -2.64 -8.50 -2.88
C SER A 65 -1.78 -7.33 -3.33
N ILE A 66 -2.26 -6.09 -3.19
CA ILE A 66 -1.45 -4.90 -3.52
C ILE A 66 -0.24 -4.78 -2.58
N LEU A 67 -0.42 -5.04 -1.28
CA LEU A 67 0.69 -5.08 -0.34
C LEU A 67 1.71 -6.16 -0.73
N ASN A 68 1.26 -7.37 -1.06
CA ASN A 68 2.14 -8.47 -1.46
C ASN A 68 2.86 -8.17 -2.78
N LEU A 69 2.20 -7.51 -3.74
CA LEU A 69 2.84 -7.02 -4.95
C LEU A 69 3.98 -6.07 -4.59
N LEU A 70 3.72 -5.06 -3.76
CA LEU A 70 4.74 -4.11 -3.30
C LEU A 70 5.91 -4.81 -2.58
N LEU A 71 5.65 -5.91 -1.88
CA LEU A 71 6.66 -6.71 -1.17
C LEU A 71 7.31 -7.81 -2.00
N SER A 72 6.82 -8.08 -3.21
CA SER A 72 7.28 -9.20 -4.05
C SER A 72 8.78 -9.13 -4.32
N ASP A 73 9.46 -10.27 -4.22
CA ASP A 73 10.87 -10.38 -4.56
C ASP A 73 11.13 -10.18 -6.06
N ASP A 74 10.13 -10.27 -6.92
CA ASP A 74 10.29 -10.05 -8.36
C ASP A 74 10.58 -8.57 -8.68
N ILE A 75 10.16 -7.67 -7.80
CA ILE A 75 10.37 -6.23 -7.93
C ILE A 75 11.59 -5.83 -7.10
N LYS A 76 12.74 -5.69 -7.76
CA LYS A 76 14.01 -5.33 -7.11
C LYS A 76 14.20 -3.83 -6.87
N GLN A 77 13.47 -3.00 -7.62
CA GLN A 77 13.61 -1.55 -7.61
C GLN A 77 12.23 -0.91 -7.62
N LEU A 78 12.08 0.17 -6.87
CA LEU A 78 10.85 0.94 -6.77
C LEU A 78 11.22 2.42 -6.70
N SER A 79 10.73 3.21 -7.62
CA SER A 79 10.89 4.66 -7.63
C SER A 79 9.83 5.35 -6.77
N MET A 80 10.07 6.61 -6.41
CA MET A 80 9.07 7.44 -5.75
C MET A 80 7.85 7.75 -6.62
N GLY A 81 8.01 7.88 -7.95
CA GLY A 81 6.88 8.09 -8.86
C GLY A 81 5.96 6.86 -8.91
N ALA A 82 6.54 5.65 -8.99
CA ALA A 82 5.79 4.40 -8.91
C ALA A 82 5.08 4.22 -7.55
N LEU A 83 5.73 4.58 -6.43
CA LEU A 83 5.09 4.54 -5.11
C LEU A 83 3.89 5.50 -5.01
N ASN A 84 4.00 6.69 -5.60
CA ASN A 84 2.88 7.62 -5.70
C ASN A 84 1.76 7.11 -6.63
N GLN A 85 2.09 6.39 -7.71
CA GLN A 85 1.09 5.76 -8.57
C GLN A 85 0.29 4.69 -7.79
N LEU A 86 0.99 3.82 -7.05
CA LEU A 86 0.33 2.84 -6.18
C LEU A 86 -0.55 3.52 -5.12
N ASN A 87 -0.13 4.68 -4.60
CA ASN A 87 -0.96 5.47 -3.69
C ASN A 87 -2.27 5.95 -4.33
N LEU A 88 -2.26 6.41 -5.59
CA LEU A 88 -3.49 6.78 -6.31
C LEU A 88 -4.44 5.59 -6.46
N ASP A 89 -3.89 4.42 -6.72
CA ASP A 89 -4.64 3.17 -6.88
C ASP A 89 -5.32 2.77 -5.56
N VAL A 90 -4.59 2.85 -4.43
CA VAL A 90 -5.15 2.59 -3.10
C VAL A 90 -6.22 3.61 -2.71
N ILE A 91 -6.03 4.90 -3.04
CA ILE A 91 -7.07 5.92 -2.83
C ILE A 91 -8.37 5.56 -3.54
N GLN A 92 -8.31 5.09 -4.79
CA GLN A 92 -9.54 4.70 -5.51
C GLN A 92 -10.22 3.48 -4.89
N CYS A 93 -9.44 2.50 -4.44
CA CYS A 93 -9.98 1.34 -3.73
C CYS A 93 -10.67 1.73 -2.41
N GLU A 94 -10.06 2.63 -1.63
CA GLU A 94 -10.62 3.14 -0.37
C GLU A 94 -11.89 3.95 -0.60
N LEU A 95 -11.88 4.86 -1.58
CA LEU A 95 -13.06 5.65 -1.96
C LEU A 95 -14.23 4.75 -2.37
N PHE A 96 -13.95 3.66 -3.08
CA PHE A 96 -14.97 2.69 -3.43
C PHE A 96 -15.45 1.89 -2.21
N ALA A 97 -14.56 1.48 -1.30
CA ALA A 97 -14.93 0.80 -0.07
C ALA A 97 -15.83 1.67 0.84
N ALA A 98 -15.54 2.97 0.93
CA ALA A 98 -16.32 3.94 1.69
C ALA A 98 -17.66 4.33 1.02
N SER A 99 -17.92 3.91 -0.22
CA SER A 99 -19.11 4.31 -0.98
C SER A 99 -20.39 3.52 -0.67
N GLU A 100 -20.42 2.75 0.42
CA GLU A 100 -21.53 1.85 0.78
C GLU A 100 -21.94 0.92 -0.38
N PRO A 101 -21.01 0.06 -0.88
CA PRO A 101 -21.21 -0.67 -2.13
C PRO A 101 -22.48 -1.54 -2.16
N VAL A 102 -22.86 -2.11 -1.02
CA VAL A 102 -24.04 -2.98 -0.85
C VAL A 102 -25.22 -2.28 -0.15
N GLY A 103 -25.16 -0.96 0.01
CA GLY A 103 -26.16 -0.16 0.73
C GLY A 103 -25.76 0.16 2.17
N LYS A 104 -26.67 0.78 2.93
CA LYS A 104 -26.46 1.09 4.35
C LYS A 104 -26.45 -0.20 5.15
N THR A 105 -25.29 -0.52 5.69
CA THR A 105 -25.08 -1.64 6.60
C THR A 105 -24.75 -1.09 7.99
N ASP A 106 -25.09 -1.83 9.04
CA ASP A 106 -24.63 -1.50 10.41
C ASP A 106 -23.14 -1.82 10.61
N GLU A 107 -22.50 -2.44 9.61
CA GLU A 107 -21.10 -2.81 9.61
C GLU A 107 -20.14 -1.62 9.52
N PRO A 108 -18.97 -1.71 10.18
CA PRO A 108 -17.92 -0.72 10.09
C PRO A 108 -17.47 -0.50 8.65
N ASP A 109 -17.11 0.75 8.39
CA ASP A 109 -16.52 1.24 7.15
C ASP A 109 -15.51 0.25 6.52
N PHE A 110 -15.84 -0.28 5.34
CA PHE A 110 -14.99 -1.23 4.63
C PHE A 110 -13.60 -0.66 4.27
N SER A 111 -13.44 0.67 4.27
CA SER A 111 -12.14 1.32 4.03
C SER A 111 -11.08 0.88 5.04
N GLN A 112 -11.47 0.45 6.24
CA GLN A 112 -10.56 -0.04 7.28
C GLN A 112 -9.73 -1.25 6.85
N HIS A 113 -10.19 -2.03 5.87
CA HIS A 113 -9.41 -3.16 5.32
C HIS A 113 -8.13 -2.71 4.59
N PHE A 114 -8.05 -1.44 4.21
CA PHE A 114 -6.87 -0.83 3.60
C PHE A 114 -5.92 -0.19 4.62
N ALA A 115 -6.28 -0.12 5.91
CA ALA A 115 -5.50 0.56 6.94
C ALA A 115 -4.01 0.12 6.99
N PRO A 116 -3.66 -1.18 6.88
CA PRO A 116 -2.25 -1.58 6.84
C PRO A 116 -1.46 -1.00 5.65
N LEU A 117 -2.08 -1.00 4.46
CA LEU A 117 -1.46 -0.50 3.24
C LEU A 117 -1.40 1.04 3.24
N ARG A 118 -2.48 1.69 3.68
CA ARG A 118 -2.57 3.14 3.87
C ARG A 118 -1.51 3.67 4.82
N GLN A 119 -1.39 3.09 6.01
CA GLN A 119 -0.38 3.51 7.00
C GLN A 119 1.04 3.32 6.47
N LEU A 120 1.33 2.23 5.75
CA LEU A 120 2.63 2.00 5.13
C LEU A 120 2.95 3.09 4.09
N LEU A 121 2.00 3.39 3.21
CA LEU A 121 2.15 4.43 2.20
C LEU A 121 2.34 5.80 2.84
N ASP A 122 1.50 6.16 3.81
CA ASP A 122 1.58 7.44 4.50
C ASP A 122 2.95 7.61 5.18
N LEU A 123 3.46 6.57 5.85
CA LEU A 123 4.79 6.60 6.47
C LEU A 123 5.90 6.85 5.45
N LEU A 124 5.87 6.13 4.32
CA LEU A 124 6.90 6.23 3.28
C LEU A 124 6.85 7.57 2.54
N LEU A 125 5.65 8.04 2.18
CA LEU A 125 5.44 9.25 1.39
C LEU A 125 5.65 10.52 2.22
N SER A 126 5.23 10.53 3.49
CA SER A 126 5.44 11.67 4.40
C SER A 126 6.81 11.66 5.08
N TRP A 127 7.55 10.56 4.97
CA TRP A 127 8.86 10.36 5.60
C TRP A 127 8.85 10.51 7.14
N ASP A 128 7.75 10.09 7.77
CA ASP A 128 7.43 10.33 9.18
C ASP A 128 8.05 9.29 10.13
N TRP A 129 9.32 8.93 9.88
CA TRP A 129 10.05 7.90 10.63
C TRP A 129 10.27 8.27 12.10
N SER A 130 10.36 9.56 12.41
CA SER A 130 10.51 10.03 13.80
C SER A 130 9.30 9.61 14.64
N THR A 131 8.10 9.83 14.12
CA THR A 131 6.84 9.43 14.79
C THR A 131 6.73 7.92 14.85
N TYR A 132 7.04 7.22 13.74
CA TYR A 132 7.03 5.76 13.71
C TYR A 132 7.90 5.14 14.80
N PHE A 133 9.16 5.57 14.96
CA PHE A 133 10.05 5.00 15.97
C PHE A 133 9.67 5.39 17.39
N HIS A 134 9.21 6.63 17.61
CA HIS A 134 8.81 7.09 18.94
C HIS A 134 7.58 6.34 19.45
N ASP A 135 6.58 6.15 18.59
CA ASP A 135 5.30 5.56 18.96
C ASP A 135 5.23 4.04 18.75
N TYR A 136 6.31 3.41 18.26
CA TYR A 136 6.27 1.99 17.91
C TYR A 136 5.89 1.11 19.11
N GLY A 137 4.89 0.25 18.93
CA GLY A 137 4.40 -0.66 19.98
C GLY A 137 3.48 -0.01 21.02
N GLN A 138 3.21 1.29 20.93
CA GLN A 138 2.25 1.97 21.79
C GLN A 138 0.81 1.80 21.25
N GLU A 139 -0.19 1.78 22.14
CA GLU A 139 -1.61 1.70 21.75
C GLU A 139 -2.06 2.90 20.88
N THR A 140 -1.44 4.07 21.10
CA THR A 140 -1.72 5.30 20.36
C THR A 140 -0.89 5.45 19.07
N SER A 141 -0.19 4.39 18.64
CA SER A 141 0.70 4.45 17.47
C SER A 141 -0.06 4.77 16.19
N LYS A 142 0.33 5.85 15.51
CA LYS A 142 -0.21 6.26 14.21
C LYS A 142 -0.04 5.19 13.13
N TYR A 143 1.04 4.40 13.21
CA TYR A 143 1.44 3.40 12.22
C TYR A 143 1.40 1.98 12.82
N SER A 144 0.41 1.70 13.66
CA SER A 144 0.27 0.45 14.41
C SER A 144 0.20 -0.81 13.54
N HIS A 145 -0.21 -0.71 12.26
CA HIS A 145 -0.27 -1.82 11.32
C HIS A 145 1.03 -2.02 10.52
N VAL A 146 1.97 -1.09 10.58
CA VAL A 146 3.21 -1.15 9.81
C VAL A 146 4.24 -1.98 10.55
N LYS A 147 4.63 -3.12 9.94
CA LYS A 147 5.71 -3.96 10.46
C LYS A 147 7.07 -3.43 10.02
N PRO A 148 8.11 -3.48 10.89
CA PRO A 148 9.46 -3.07 10.52
C PRO A 148 10.00 -3.81 9.29
N THR A 149 9.70 -5.11 9.16
CA THR A 149 10.13 -5.94 8.04
C THR A 149 9.56 -5.46 6.70
N THR A 150 8.28 -5.12 6.67
CA THR A 150 7.58 -4.56 5.51
C THR A 150 8.22 -3.23 5.09
N ALA A 151 8.46 -2.33 6.04
CA ALA A 151 9.11 -1.05 5.79
C ALA A 151 10.54 -1.20 5.23
N ILE A 152 11.32 -2.14 5.77
CA ILE A 152 12.68 -2.44 5.30
C ILE A 152 12.67 -2.84 3.82
N ILE A 153 11.81 -3.78 3.43
CA ILE A 153 11.73 -4.29 2.05
C ILE A 153 11.49 -3.12 1.08
N VAL A 154 10.51 -2.26 1.37
CA VAL A 154 10.17 -1.14 0.48
C VAL A 154 11.28 -0.09 0.43
N LEU A 155 11.88 0.26 1.57
CA LEU A 155 13.01 1.19 1.62
C LEU A 155 14.25 0.67 0.90
N GLU A 156 14.50 -0.64 0.91
CA GLU A 156 15.61 -1.24 0.15
C GLU A 156 15.38 -1.14 -1.36
N LYS A 157 14.14 -1.34 -1.82
CA LYS A 157 13.77 -1.14 -3.24
C LYS A 157 13.91 0.32 -3.68
N LEU A 158 13.49 1.27 -2.82
CA LEU A 158 13.70 2.72 -3.03
C LEU A 158 15.19 3.08 -3.09
N LYS A 159 15.98 2.54 -2.16
CA LYS A 159 17.44 2.72 -2.16
C LYS A 159 18.10 2.21 -3.44
N GLU A 160 17.64 1.07 -3.95
CA GLU A 160 18.20 0.47 -5.16
C GLU A 160 17.86 1.29 -6.41
N ALA A 161 16.64 1.85 -6.50
CA ALA A 161 16.24 2.73 -7.59
C ALA A 161 17.12 4.00 -7.65
N ASP A 162 17.43 4.59 -6.49
CA ASP A 162 18.25 5.82 -6.40
C ASP A 162 19.70 5.62 -6.86
N LYS A 163 20.27 4.40 -6.76
CA LYS A 163 21.66 4.14 -7.16
C LYS A 163 21.92 4.44 -8.64
N LYS A 164 20.91 4.33 -9.50
CA LYS A 164 21.03 4.57 -10.94
C LYS A 164 21.01 6.05 -11.32
N SER A 165 20.64 6.95 -10.40
CA SER A 165 20.75 8.39 -10.62
C SER A 165 22.21 8.83 -10.52
N VAL A 166 22.93 8.76 -11.64
CA VAL A 166 24.38 9.02 -11.77
C VAL A 166 24.79 10.44 -11.35
N PHE A 167 23.82 11.37 -11.24
CA PHE A 167 24.04 12.76 -10.82
C PHE A 167 23.83 13.00 -9.32
N SER A 168 23.36 12.00 -8.57
CA SER A 168 22.92 12.14 -7.16
C SER A 168 24.04 12.40 -6.14
N VAL A 169 25.30 12.18 -6.52
CA VAL A 169 26.46 12.35 -5.63
C VAL A 169 26.93 13.81 -5.57
N LEU A 170 26.54 14.63 -6.55
CA LEU A 170 27.04 15.99 -6.70
C LEU A 170 26.29 16.98 -5.78
N LYS A 171 25.00 16.78 -5.48
CA LYS A 171 24.23 17.70 -4.64
C LYS A 171 24.27 17.30 -3.16
N LYS A 172 24.37 18.30 -2.28
CA LYS A 172 24.42 18.09 -0.81
C LYS A 172 23.11 17.50 -0.28
N SER A 173 21.97 17.97 -0.78
CA SER A 173 20.63 17.52 -0.39
C SER A 173 20.40 16.03 -0.66
N GLU A 174 20.89 15.49 -1.77
CA GLU A 174 20.77 14.07 -2.12
C GLU A 174 21.65 13.19 -1.22
N ARG A 175 22.84 13.67 -0.85
CA ARG A 175 23.72 13.00 0.13
C ARG A 175 23.08 12.92 1.52
N ASP A 176 22.44 14.00 1.96
CA ASP A 176 21.77 14.04 3.26
C ASP A 176 20.55 13.10 3.27
N LYS A 177 19.77 13.04 2.19
CA LYS A 177 18.68 12.06 2.01
C LYS A 177 19.19 10.62 2.08
N LYS A 178 20.29 10.30 1.39
CA LYS A 178 20.89 8.96 1.41
C LYS A 178 21.35 8.54 2.81
N LYS A 179 22.00 9.46 3.55
CA LYS A 179 22.40 9.21 4.93
C LYS A 179 21.19 8.97 5.84
N LEU A 180 20.14 9.77 5.67
CA LEU A 180 18.91 9.61 6.45
C LEU A 180 18.26 8.24 6.19
N LEU A 181 18.15 7.84 4.93
CA LEU A 181 17.67 6.52 4.53
C LEU A 181 18.50 5.38 5.14
N GLU A 182 19.83 5.48 5.12
CA GLU A 182 20.72 4.48 5.73
C GLU A 182 20.55 4.39 7.25
N THR A 183 20.40 5.53 7.94
CA THR A 183 20.11 5.58 9.37
C THR A 183 18.77 4.91 9.69
N VAL A 184 17.71 5.25 8.96
CA VAL A 184 16.37 4.66 9.13
C VAL A 184 16.42 3.15 8.92
N LEU A 185 17.05 2.67 7.83
CA LEU A 185 17.20 1.24 7.56
C LEU A 185 17.95 0.52 8.68
N LYS A 186 19.00 1.13 9.24
CA LYS A 186 19.74 0.55 10.37
C LYS A 186 18.85 0.43 11.61
N GLN A 187 18.11 1.48 11.95
CA GLN A 187 17.18 1.49 13.08
C GLN A 187 16.05 0.48 12.90
N LEU A 188 15.45 0.39 11.71
CA LEU A 188 14.42 -0.60 11.40
C LEU A 188 14.94 -2.03 11.53
N LYS A 189 16.15 -2.33 11.02
CA LYS A 189 16.76 -3.67 11.14
C LYS A 189 17.00 -4.04 12.60
N GLN A 190 17.48 -3.10 13.41
CA GLN A 190 17.63 -3.31 14.84
C GLN A 190 16.28 -3.58 15.51
N LEU A 191 15.26 -2.77 15.20
CA LEU A 191 13.91 -2.92 15.72
C LEU A 191 13.29 -4.27 15.32
N ALA A 192 13.45 -4.69 14.07
CA ALA A 192 12.94 -5.97 13.56
C ALA A 192 13.52 -7.17 14.33
N ILE A 193 14.80 -7.13 14.69
CA ILE A 193 15.45 -8.16 15.52
C ILE A 193 14.84 -8.17 16.92
N THR A 194 14.62 -7.00 17.52
CA THR A 194 14.05 -6.89 18.87
C THR A 194 12.60 -7.37 18.95
N VAL A 195 11.80 -7.17 17.91
CA VAL A 195 10.37 -7.58 17.87
C VAL A 195 10.19 -9.07 17.61
N GLN A 196 11.20 -9.75 17.06
CA GLN A 196 11.17 -11.21 16.82
C GLN A 196 11.63 -12.04 18.02
N GLN A 197 12.11 -11.41 19.09
CA GLN A 197 12.51 -12.03 20.36
C GLN A 197 11.36 -12.00 21.35
#